data_AF-A0A382SDR4-F1
#
_entry.id   AF-A0A382SDR4-F1
#
_cell.length_a   1.000
_cell.length_b   1.000
_cell.length_c   1.000
_cell.angle_alpha   90.00
_cell.angle_beta   90.00
_cell.angle_gamma   90.00
#
_symmetry.space_group_name_H-M   'P 1'
#
loop_
_entity.id
_entity.type
_entity.pdbx_description
1 polymer ?
#
loop_
_entity_poly.entity_id
_entity_poly.type
_entity_poly.pdbx_seq_one_letter_code
_entity_poly.pdbx_strand_id
1 'polypeptide(L)'
;MRRNVDFRLGKRQRCPAFRLAKGLADIILKYFPAMTNRILTCGALGLLTSVLIGCGPGAKPVDQGAHNKVLNITVGTEPEDIDPHVVTGVPEHHIIVALTEGLVAEDPVDLHPVPGTAERWEVSDDGTVYTFHLRENAKWTNGDPVTADDFVQSFKRILTPALASKYSYMLFVMKGAEDYSLGKLKD
;
A
#
# COMPACT_ATOMS: atom_id res chain seq x y z
N MET A 1 2.64 -27.20 20.86
CA MET A 1 3.58 -27.04 22.00
C MET A 1 4.79 -26.30 21.44
N ARG A 2 5.14 -25.04 21.70
CA ARG A 2 4.73 -23.90 22.55
C ARG A 2 4.32 -22.74 21.58
N ARG A 3 3.28 -21.93 21.76
CA ARG A 3 2.88 -21.04 22.88
C ARG A 3 3.94 -19.97 23.20
N ASN A 4 3.77 -18.81 22.56
CA ASN A 4 4.30 -17.45 22.82
C ASN A 4 5.69 -17.08 22.29
N VAL A 5 5.77 -15.89 21.69
CA VAL A 5 6.99 -15.07 21.55
C VAL A 5 6.69 -13.67 22.08
N ASP A 6 7.52 -13.24 23.02
CA ASP A 6 7.44 -12.05 23.86
C ASP A 6 8.04 -10.84 23.10
N PHE A 7 7.28 -9.74 22.95
CA PHE A 7 7.77 -8.51 22.30
C PHE A 7 8.46 -7.60 23.34
N ARG A 8 9.80 -7.62 23.36
CA ARG A 8 10.61 -6.58 24.04
C ARG A 8 11.02 -5.49 23.06
N LEU A 9 10.53 -4.27 23.30
CA LEU A 9 10.94 -3.05 22.60
C LEU A 9 12.45 -2.80 22.76
N GLY A 10 13.18 -2.83 21.64
CA GLY A 10 14.61 -2.57 21.57
C GLY A 10 14.93 -1.09 21.79
N LYS A 11 15.62 -0.76 22.89
CA LYS A 11 16.29 0.53 23.06
C LYS A 11 17.50 0.59 22.11
N ARG A 12 17.66 1.75 21.45
CA ARG A 12 18.76 2.10 20.54
C ARG A 12 20.11 1.58 21.02
N GLN A 13 20.79 0.80 20.18
CA GLN A 13 22.20 0.48 20.33
C GLN A 13 23.04 1.75 20.15
N ARG A 14 23.84 2.10 21.16
CA ARG A 14 25.05 2.91 20.97
C ARG A 14 26.17 1.96 20.55
N CYS A 15 26.79 2.22 19.41
CA CYS A 15 28.05 1.58 19.05
C CYS A 15 29.12 1.90 20.10
N PRO A 16 29.87 0.91 20.62
CA PRO A 16 31.14 1.15 21.27
C PRO A 16 32.25 1.02 20.22
N ALA A 17 32.78 2.13 19.74
CA ALA A 17 34.06 2.16 19.05
C ALA A 17 35.08 2.77 20.02
N PHE A 18 35.86 1.96 20.73
CA PHE A 18 37.23 2.33 21.12
C PHE A 18 37.99 1.15 21.74
N ARG A 19 38.75 0.42 20.93
CA ARG A 19 40.01 -0.21 21.37
C ARG A 19 40.79 -0.71 20.16
N LEU A 20 41.83 0.04 19.78
CA LEU A 20 43.14 -0.45 19.33
C LEU A 20 43.87 0.72 18.67
N ALA A 21 44.86 1.25 19.38
CA ALA A 21 46.10 1.83 18.85
C ALA A 21 46.72 2.76 19.91
N LYS A 22 47.26 2.19 20.98
CA LYS A 22 48.41 2.80 21.68
C LYS A 22 49.61 1.93 21.31
N GLY A 23 50.47 2.43 20.43
CA GLY A 23 51.67 1.68 20.04
C GLY A 23 52.49 2.23 18.87
N LEU A 24 52.11 3.35 18.23
CA LEU A 24 52.88 3.88 17.07
C LEU A 24 53.16 5.39 17.11
N ALA A 25 52.70 6.12 18.13
CA ALA A 25 52.92 7.57 18.23
C ALA A 25 54.32 7.96 18.77
N ASP A 26 55.03 7.04 19.43
CA ASP A 26 56.29 7.36 20.12
C ASP A 26 57.54 7.34 19.22
N ILE A 27 57.42 6.90 17.95
CA ILE A 27 58.56 6.83 17.02
C ILE A 27 58.64 8.06 16.10
N ILE A 28 57.51 8.68 15.75
CA ILE A 28 57.47 9.76 14.75
C ILE A 28 57.86 11.13 15.33
N LEU A 29 57.71 11.34 16.64
CA LEU A 29 58.02 12.61 17.30
C LEU A 29 59.52 12.88 17.54
N LYS A 30 60.41 11.91 17.28
CA LYS A 30 61.84 12.07 17.55
C LYS A 30 62.66 12.61 16.37
N TYR A 31 62.11 12.63 15.15
CA TYR A 31 62.90 12.87 13.93
C TYR A 31 62.58 14.16 13.15
N PHE A 32 61.52 14.92 13.45
CA PHE A 32 61.18 16.13 12.68
C PHE A 32 60.57 17.26 13.54
N PRO A 33 61.37 18.11 14.20
CA PRO A 33 60.87 19.13 15.12
C PRO A 33 60.35 20.42 14.46
N ALA A 34 60.51 20.60 13.14
CA ALA A 34 60.25 21.89 12.47
C ALA A 34 59.18 21.88 11.36
N MET A 35 58.48 20.76 11.13
CA MET A 35 57.46 20.64 10.06
C MET A 35 56.05 20.29 10.59
N THR A 36 55.80 20.45 11.89
CA THR A 36 54.57 19.98 12.54
C THR A 36 53.53 21.09 12.76
N ASN A 37 53.92 22.36 12.89
CA ASN A 37 52.99 23.42 13.32
C ASN A 37 52.01 23.90 12.22
N ARG A 38 52.36 23.74 10.94
CA ARG A 38 51.49 24.08 9.80
C ARG A 38 50.56 22.93 9.39
N ILE A 39 50.96 21.68 9.69
CA ILE A 39 50.16 20.49 9.37
C ILE A 39 49.14 20.20 10.48
N LEU A 40 49.48 20.44 11.75
CA LEU A 40 48.54 20.31 12.88
C LEU A 40 47.37 21.30 12.82
N THR A 41 47.62 22.54 12.39
CA THR A 41 46.59 23.59 12.29
C THR A 41 45.62 23.33 11.13
N CYS A 42 46.09 22.82 9.99
CA CYS A 42 45.24 22.37 8.89
C CYS A 42 44.46 21.08 9.24
N GLY A 43 45.08 20.13 9.96
CA GLY A 43 44.42 18.89 10.40
C GLY A 43 43.28 19.13 11.38
N ALA A 44 43.46 20.05 12.34
CA ALA A 44 42.42 20.42 13.30
C ALA A 44 41.25 21.17 12.65
N LEU A 45 41.51 22.03 11.66
CA LEU A 45 40.46 22.74 10.93
C LEU A 45 39.67 21.81 10.00
N GLY A 46 40.34 20.85 9.35
CA GLY A 46 39.71 19.83 8.51
C GLY A 46 38.84 18.83 9.29
N LEU A 47 39.25 18.45 10.51
CA LEU A 47 38.45 17.59 11.40
C LEU A 47 37.23 18.32 11.97
N LEU A 48 37.31 19.64 12.17
CA LEU A 48 36.19 20.44 12.68
C LEU A 48 35.13 20.67 11.60
N THR A 49 35.52 20.78 10.33
CA THR A 49 34.58 20.90 9.20
C THR A 49 33.82 19.60 8.89
N SER A 50 34.42 18.43 9.12
CA SER A 50 33.75 17.13 8.87
C SER A 50 32.72 16.77 9.93
N VAL A 51 32.82 17.32 11.15
CA VAL A 51 31.81 17.14 12.22
C VAL A 51 30.52 17.94 11.93
N LEU A 52 30.59 19.03 11.17
CA LEU A 52 29.44 19.88 10.87
C LEU A 52 28.57 19.39 9.68
N ILE A 53 29.11 18.53 8.81
CA ILE A 53 28.39 18.01 7.63
C ILE A 53 27.44 16.85 7.99
N GLY A 54 27.60 16.25 9.17
CA GLY A 54 26.81 15.09 9.61
C GLY A 54 25.40 15.40 10.13
N CYS A 55 24.98 16.68 10.19
CA CYS A 55 23.71 17.10 10.78
C CYS A 55 22.81 17.84 9.78
N GLY A 56 22.72 17.33 8.55
CA GLY A 56 21.63 17.70 7.64
C GLY A 56 20.35 16.96 8.02
N PRO A 57 19.15 17.59 7.90
CA PRO A 57 17.90 16.86 8.08
C PRO A 57 17.85 15.72 7.07
N GLY A 58 17.91 14.47 7.56
CA GLY A 58 17.74 13.29 6.71
C GLY A 58 16.39 13.33 6.00
N ALA A 59 16.34 12.77 4.78
CA ALA A 59 15.10 12.69 4.02
C ALA A 59 13.99 12.08 4.88
N LYS A 60 12.81 12.73 4.91
CA LYS A 60 11.70 12.20 5.70
C LYS A 60 11.25 10.88 5.05
N PRO A 61 10.74 9.91 5.83
CA PRO A 61 10.23 8.66 5.28
C PRO A 61 9.17 8.85 4.18
N VAL A 62 8.38 9.92 4.27
CA VAL A 62 7.38 10.30 3.25
C VAL A 62 8.04 10.73 1.94
N ASP A 63 9.12 11.51 2.00
CA ASP A 63 9.85 11.99 0.81
C ASP A 63 10.57 10.81 0.14
N GLN A 64 11.12 9.90 0.95
CA GLN A 64 11.76 8.68 0.47
C GLN A 64 10.75 7.72 -0.18
N GLY A 65 9.56 7.58 0.41
CA GLY A 65 8.47 6.77 -0.14
C GLY A 65 7.98 7.32 -1.49
N ALA A 66 7.81 8.63 -1.60
CA ALA A 66 7.45 9.29 -2.86
C ALA A 66 8.52 9.09 -3.94
N HIS A 67 9.80 9.23 -3.60
CA HIS A 67 10.91 8.96 -4.53
C HIS A 67 10.94 7.50 -5.00
N ASN A 68 10.75 6.55 -4.08
CA ASN A 68 10.84 5.13 -4.37
C ASN A 68 9.54 4.51 -4.90
N LYS A 69 8.45 5.27 -4.99
CA LYS A 69 7.09 4.80 -5.30
C LYS A 69 6.63 3.66 -4.38
N VAL A 70 6.97 3.76 -3.09
CA VAL A 70 6.58 2.79 -2.06
C VAL A 70 5.56 3.44 -1.14
N LEU A 71 4.38 2.84 -1.06
CA LEU A 71 3.32 3.22 -0.15
C LEU A 71 3.25 2.20 1.00
N ASN A 72 3.42 2.67 2.24
CA ASN A 72 3.27 1.86 3.44
C ASN A 72 1.96 2.24 4.13
N ILE A 73 0.99 1.33 4.17
CA ILE A 73 -0.33 1.53 4.80
C ILE A 73 -0.49 0.56 5.97
N THR A 74 -1.06 1.03 7.07
CA THR A 74 -1.52 0.15 8.15
C THR A 74 -2.97 -0.24 7.87
N VAL A 75 -3.21 -1.53 7.67
CA VAL A 75 -4.54 -2.08 7.33
C VAL A 75 -5.44 -2.21 8.57
N GLY A 76 -4.86 -2.18 9.77
CA GLY A 76 -5.57 -2.24 11.04
C GLY A 76 -5.47 -3.62 11.65
N THR A 77 -6.54 -4.40 11.58
CA THR A 77 -6.60 -5.78 12.09
C THR A 77 -6.30 -6.79 10.98
N GLU A 78 -6.06 -8.04 11.37
CA GLU A 78 -5.94 -9.16 10.43
C GLU A 78 -7.25 -9.32 9.64
N PRO A 79 -7.20 -9.37 8.29
CA PRO A 79 -8.35 -9.67 7.44
C PRO A 79 -8.92 -11.07 7.71
N GLU A 80 -10.24 -11.23 7.74
CA GLU A 80 -10.86 -12.56 7.89
C GLU A 80 -10.76 -13.41 6.61
N ASP A 81 -10.96 -12.77 5.46
CA ASP A 81 -10.89 -13.33 4.11
C ASP A 81 -10.59 -12.18 3.13
N ILE A 82 -10.46 -12.47 1.84
CA ILE A 82 -10.29 -11.49 0.75
C ILE A 82 -11.38 -11.62 -0.32
N ASP A 83 -12.37 -12.50 -0.11
CA ASP A 83 -13.52 -12.67 -0.99
C ASP A 83 -14.49 -11.48 -0.86
N PRO A 84 -14.66 -10.66 -1.91
CA PRO A 84 -15.46 -9.44 -1.83
C PRO A 84 -16.96 -9.70 -1.58
N HIS A 85 -17.45 -10.92 -1.77
CA HIS A 85 -18.86 -11.23 -1.51
C HIS A 85 -19.14 -11.75 -0.10
N VAL A 86 -18.10 -12.05 0.68
CA VAL A 86 -18.22 -12.65 2.03
C VAL A 86 -17.85 -11.65 3.12
N VAL A 87 -16.78 -10.89 2.92
CA VAL A 87 -16.23 -9.99 3.94
C VAL A 87 -17.10 -8.73 4.12
N THR A 88 -17.03 -8.15 5.32
CA THR A 88 -17.77 -6.92 5.64
C THR A 88 -16.97 -5.82 6.33
N GLY A 89 -15.68 -6.04 6.56
CA GLY A 89 -14.85 -5.09 7.29
C GLY A 89 -14.14 -4.08 6.38
N VAL A 90 -13.72 -2.97 7.00
CA VAL A 90 -12.89 -1.93 6.38
C VAL A 90 -11.46 -2.42 6.08
N PRO A 91 -10.79 -3.21 6.95
CA PRO A 91 -9.47 -3.75 6.65
C PRO A 91 -9.42 -4.54 5.34
N GLU A 92 -10.40 -5.42 5.12
CA GLU A 92 -10.55 -6.22 3.91
C GLU A 92 -10.84 -5.34 2.70
N HIS A 93 -11.71 -4.34 2.87
CA HIS A 93 -12.06 -3.40 1.79
C HIS A 93 -10.82 -2.70 1.22
N HIS A 94 -9.92 -2.20 2.08
CA HIS A 94 -8.67 -1.57 1.61
C HIS A 94 -7.80 -2.49 0.75
N ILE A 95 -7.79 -3.79 1.04
CA ILE A 95 -7.04 -4.78 0.27
C ILE A 95 -7.77 -5.06 -1.05
N ILE A 96 -9.09 -5.27 -1.00
CA ILE A 96 -9.90 -5.63 -2.16
C ILE A 96 -9.84 -4.52 -3.22
N VAL A 97 -10.06 -3.26 -2.85
CA VAL A 97 -10.01 -2.15 -3.82
C VAL A 97 -8.61 -1.88 -4.39
N ALA A 98 -7.57 -2.42 -3.74
CA ALA A 98 -6.21 -2.39 -4.28
C ALA A 98 -5.93 -3.57 -5.25
N LEU A 99 -6.70 -4.66 -5.17
CA LEU A 99 -6.54 -5.86 -5.98
C LEU A 99 -7.53 -5.93 -7.15
N THR A 100 -8.70 -5.30 -7.02
CA THR A 100 -9.80 -5.37 -7.99
C THR A 100 -10.29 -3.97 -8.34
N GLU A 101 -10.93 -3.87 -9.51
CA GLU A 101 -11.51 -2.63 -10.01
C GLU A 101 -12.96 -2.89 -10.42
N GLY A 102 -13.88 -1.99 -10.05
CA GLY A 102 -15.29 -2.06 -10.43
C GLY A 102 -15.55 -1.57 -11.85
N LEU A 103 -16.83 -1.45 -12.22
CA LEU A 103 -17.23 -0.78 -13.46
C LEU A 103 -16.83 0.71 -13.44
N VAL A 104 -17.04 1.35 -12.30
CA VAL A 104 -16.70 2.75 -12.01
C VAL A 104 -15.85 2.83 -10.75
N ALA A 105 -15.12 3.92 -10.61
CA ALA A 105 -14.39 4.29 -9.39
C ALA A 105 -14.89 5.65 -8.88
N GLU A 106 -14.41 6.07 -7.71
CA GLU A 106 -14.76 7.35 -7.10
C GLU A 106 -13.59 8.34 -7.28
N ASP A 107 -13.91 9.59 -7.66
CA ASP A 107 -12.92 10.65 -7.69
C ASP A 107 -12.43 10.96 -6.26
N PRO A 108 -11.10 11.02 -6.01
CA PRO A 108 -10.57 11.22 -4.66
C PRO A 108 -10.82 12.62 -4.08
N VAL A 109 -11.32 13.58 -4.86
CA VAL A 109 -11.56 14.97 -4.43
C VAL A 109 -13.00 15.20 -3.99
N ASP A 110 -13.97 14.80 -4.81
CA ASP A 110 -15.39 15.10 -4.62
C ASP A 110 -16.31 13.88 -4.72
N LEU A 111 -15.73 12.68 -4.89
CA LEU A 111 -16.42 11.38 -4.94
C LEU A 111 -17.39 11.21 -6.11
N HIS A 112 -17.31 12.04 -7.16
CA HIS A 112 -18.11 11.78 -8.35
C HIS A 112 -17.65 10.49 -9.05
N PRO A 113 -18.56 9.76 -9.74
CA PRO A 113 -18.19 8.54 -10.44
C PRO A 113 -17.23 8.82 -11.61
N VAL A 114 -16.12 8.10 -11.67
CA VAL A 114 -15.12 8.16 -12.74
C VAL A 114 -14.93 6.78 -13.41
N PRO A 115 -14.40 6.72 -14.64
CA PRO A 115 -14.17 5.45 -15.34
C PRO A 115 -13.26 4.48 -14.57
N GLY A 116 -13.78 3.28 -14.27
CA GLY A 116 -13.01 2.14 -13.79
C GLY A 116 -12.73 1.18 -14.94
N THR A 117 -13.16 -0.08 -14.81
CA THR A 117 -13.09 -1.07 -15.91
C THR A 117 -13.95 -0.65 -17.11
N ALA A 118 -15.04 0.08 -16.89
CA ALA A 118 -15.80 0.72 -17.95
C ALA A 118 -15.17 2.07 -18.30
N GLU A 119 -14.90 2.31 -19.58
CA GLU A 119 -14.37 3.59 -20.08
C GLU A 119 -15.44 4.68 -20.15
N ARG A 120 -16.70 4.28 -20.37
CA ARG A 120 -17.87 5.17 -20.41
C ARG A 120 -19.14 4.36 -20.15
N TRP A 121 -20.22 5.07 -19.84
CA TRP A 121 -21.55 4.49 -19.72
C TRP A 121 -22.62 5.44 -20.23
N GLU A 122 -23.75 4.87 -20.64
CA GLU A 122 -24.94 5.58 -21.08
C GLU A 122 -26.09 5.26 -20.12
N VAL A 123 -26.94 6.26 -19.88
CA VAL A 123 -28.11 6.13 -19.02
C VAL A 123 -29.34 6.43 -19.87
N SER A 124 -30.37 5.58 -19.79
CA SER A 124 -31.63 5.81 -20.47
C SER A 124 -32.35 7.05 -19.95
N ASP A 125 -33.28 7.59 -20.74
CA ASP A 125 -34.03 8.80 -20.40
C ASP A 125 -34.83 8.68 -19.08
N ASP A 126 -35.26 7.47 -18.74
CA ASP A 126 -36.00 7.16 -17.51
C ASP A 126 -35.08 6.80 -16.32
N GLY A 127 -33.76 6.74 -16.53
CA GLY A 127 -32.78 6.44 -15.50
C GLY A 127 -32.78 4.99 -15.01
N THR A 128 -33.41 4.06 -15.72
CA THR A 128 -33.55 2.66 -15.28
C THR A 128 -32.59 1.69 -15.98
N VAL A 129 -32.01 2.07 -17.11
CA VAL A 129 -31.09 1.26 -17.89
C VAL A 129 -29.73 1.95 -17.98
N TYR A 130 -28.70 1.23 -17.55
CA TYR A 130 -27.31 1.67 -17.62
C TYR A 130 -26.55 0.73 -18.56
N THR A 131 -25.90 1.29 -19.59
CA THR A 131 -25.08 0.54 -20.54
C THR A 131 -23.62 0.89 -20.33
N PHE A 132 -22.82 -0.06 -19.85
CA PHE A 132 -21.39 0.14 -19.61
C PHE A 132 -20.56 -0.37 -20.78
N HIS A 133 -19.59 0.42 -21.23
CA HIS A 133 -18.63 0.04 -22.27
C HIS A 133 -17.29 -0.27 -21.62
N LEU A 134 -16.87 -1.53 -21.67
CA LEU A 134 -15.63 -2.01 -21.05
C LEU A 134 -14.41 -1.63 -21.88
N ARG A 135 -13.28 -1.38 -21.20
CA ARG A 135 -11.98 -1.16 -21.87
C ARG A 135 -11.54 -2.41 -22.62
N GLU A 136 -11.19 -2.27 -23.90
CA GLU A 136 -10.75 -3.40 -24.74
C GLU A 136 -9.45 -4.07 -24.26
N ASN A 137 -8.63 -3.34 -23.50
CA ASN A 137 -7.36 -3.82 -22.98
C ASN A 137 -7.42 -4.30 -21.52
N ALA A 138 -8.61 -4.34 -20.91
CA ALA A 138 -8.78 -4.84 -19.54
C ALA A 138 -8.47 -6.33 -19.49
N LYS A 139 -7.61 -6.73 -18.55
CA LYS A 139 -7.17 -8.12 -18.37
C LYS A 139 -7.09 -8.47 -16.90
N TRP A 140 -7.46 -9.70 -16.61
CA TRP A 140 -7.14 -10.36 -15.35
C TRP A 140 -5.63 -10.54 -15.22
N THR A 141 -5.15 -10.72 -13.98
CA THR A 141 -3.72 -10.91 -13.69
C THR A 141 -3.13 -12.18 -14.31
N ASN A 142 -3.98 -13.15 -14.65
CA ASN A 142 -3.61 -14.37 -15.38
C ASN A 142 -3.48 -14.16 -16.90
N GLY A 143 -3.86 -12.99 -17.43
CA GLY A 143 -3.80 -12.62 -18.84
C GLY A 143 -5.12 -12.73 -19.61
N ASP A 144 -6.17 -13.31 -19.02
CA ASP A 144 -7.48 -13.43 -19.66
C ASP A 144 -8.13 -12.05 -19.82
N PRO A 145 -8.88 -11.80 -20.92
CA PRO A 145 -9.60 -10.55 -21.08
C PRO A 145 -10.72 -10.43 -20.05
N VAL A 146 -10.96 -9.22 -19.54
CA VAL A 146 -12.14 -8.94 -18.71
C VAL A 146 -13.35 -8.74 -19.62
N THR A 147 -14.45 -9.42 -19.31
CA THR A 147 -15.66 -9.41 -20.15
C THR A 147 -16.90 -9.01 -19.34
N ALA A 148 -18.00 -8.70 -20.04
CA ALA A 148 -19.28 -8.41 -19.38
C ALA A 148 -19.80 -9.59 -18.56
N ASP A 149 -19.48 -10.83 -18.98
CA ASP A 149 -19.90 -12.04 -18.27
C ASP A 149 -19.28 -12.16 -16.88
N ASP A 150 -18.07 -11.61 -16.66
CA ASP A 150 -17.43 -11.62 -15.35
C ASP A 150 -18.26 -10.82 -14.33
N PHE A 151 -18.79 -9.67 -14.75
CA PHE A 151 -19.68 -8.86 -13.91
C PHE A 151 -21.02 -9.54 -13.68
N VAL A 152 -21.62 -10.13 -14.72
CA VAL A 152 -22.89 -10.88 -14.61
C VAL A 152 -22.73 -12.03 -13.61
N GLN A 153 -21.66 -12.81 -13.72
CA GLN A 153 -21.39 -13.92 -12.81
C GLN A 153 -21.12 -13.43 -11.39
N SER A 154 -20.39 -12.32 -11.22
CA SER A 154 -20.15 -11.71 -9.91
C SER A 154 -21.47 -11.29 -9.23
N PHE A 155 -22.33 -10.57 -9.95
CA PHE A 155 -23.64 -10.15 -9.44
C PHE A 155 -24.56 -11.33 -9.14
N LYS A 156 -24.60 -12.35 -10.00
CA LYS A 156 -25.37 -13.58 -9.74
C LYS A 156 -24.86 -14.30 -8.49
N ARG A 157 -23.54 -14.38 -8.31
CA ARG A 157 -22.92 -15.04 -7.16
C ARG A 157 -23.28 -14.36 -5.85
N ILE A 158 -23.13 -13.04 -5.73
CA ILE A 158 -23.48 -12.33 -4.49
C ILE A 158 -24.98 -12.42 -4.16
N LEU A 159 -25.84 -12.48 -5.19
CA LEU A 159 -27.29 -12.64 -5.03
C LEU A 159 -27.72 -14.10 -4.82
N THR A 160 -26.81 -15.08 -4.93
CA THR A 160 -27.17 -16.49 -4.75
C THR A 160 -27.64 -16.74 -3.30
N PRO A 161 -28.86 -17.26 -3.07
CA PRO A 161 -29.38 -17.47 -1.71
C PRO A 161 -28.48 -18.37 -0.84
N ALA A 162 -27.83 -19.36 -1.45
CA ALA A 162 -26.93 -20.29 -0.76
C ALA A 162 -25.63 -19.62 -0.26
N LEU A 163 -25.18 -18.52 -0.89
CA LEU A 163 -24.01 -17.78 -0.41
C LEU A 163 -24.35 -16.94 0.84
N ALA A 164 -25.62 -16.53 0.98
CA ALA A 164 -26.10 -15.71 2.10
C ALA A 164 -25.22 -14.48 2.38
N SER A 165 -24.79 -13.79 1.31
CA SER A 165 -23.96 -12.58 1.43
C SER A 165 -24.67 -11.50 2.24
N LYS A 166 -23.97 -10.92 3.21
CA LYS A 166 -24.51 -9.84 4.05
C LYS A 166 -24.77 -8.55 3.27
N TYR A 167 -24.16 -8.39 2.08
CA TYR A 167 -24.29 -7.19 1.24
C TYR A 167 -25.15 -7.39 -0.01
N SER A 168 -25.85 -8.53 -0.16
CA SER A 168 -26.72 -8.77 -1.33
C SER A 168 -27.78 -7.68 -1.54
N TYR A 169 -28.27 -7.08 -0.44
CA TYR A 169 -29.27 -6.01 -0.47
C TYR A 169 -28.81 -4.75 -1.23
N MET A 170 -27.50 -4.50 -1.34
CA MET A 170 -26.97 -3.35 -2.10
C MET A 170 -27.32 -3.44 -3.59
N LEU A 171 -27.53 -4.66 -4.09
CA LEU A 171 -27.88 -4.93 -5.48
C LEU A 171 -29.38 -4.95 -5.74
N PHE A 172 -30.23 -4.75 -4.74
CA PHE A 172 -31.70 -4.80 -4.91
C PHE A 172 -32.25 -3.65 -5.76
N VAL A 173 -31.43 -2.62 -6.00
CA VAL A 173 -31.73 -1.58 -7.01
C VAL A 173 -31.84 -2.15 -8.43
N MET A 174 -31.22 -3.32 -8.69
CA MET A 174 -31.35 -3.99 -9.97
C MET A 174 -32.66 -4.76 -10.06
N LYS A 175 -33.31 -4.67 -11.22
CA LYS A 175 -34.56 -5.36 -11.53
C LYS A 175 -34.43 -6.88 -11.25
N GLY A 176 -35.29 -7.39 -10.35
CA GLY A 176 -35.37 -8.82 -10.03
C GLY A 176 -34.31 -9.34 -9.05
N ALA A 177 -33.36 -8.51 -8.61
CA ALA A 177 -32.27 -8.95 -7.74
C ALA A 177 -32.76 -9.37 -6.34
N GLU A 178 -33.70 -8.62 -5.75
CA GLU A 178 -34.29 -8.98 -4.45
C GLU A 178 -35.01 -10.33 -4.52
N ASP A 179 -35.88 -10.51 -5.51
CA ASP A 179 -36.65 -11.74 -5.64
C ASP A 179 -35.75 -12.95 -5.95
N TYR A 180 -34.67 -12.76 -6.71
CA TYR A 180 -33.65 -13.80 -6.90
C TYR A 180 -32.92 -14.13 -5.59
N SER A 181 -32.47 -13.11 -4.84
CA SER A 181 -31.77 -13.30 -3.56
C SER A 181 -32.63 -13.94 -2.47
N LEU A 182 -33.96 -13.74 -2.52
CA LEU A 182 -34.92 -14.37 -1.64
C LEU A 182 -35.39 -15.75 -2.15
N GLY A 183 -34.88 -16.22 -3.29
CA GLY A 183 -35.23 -17.51 -3.87
C GLY A 183 -36.64 -17.61 -4.46
N LYS A 184 -37.31 -16.47 -4.70
CA LYS A 184 -38.63 -16.40 -5.34
C LYS A 184 -38.53 -16.53 -6.86
N LEU A 185 -37.42 -16.10 -7.44
CA LEU A 185 -37.07 -16.30 -8.84
C LEU A 185 -35.97 -17.38 -8.97
N LYS A 186 -36.05 -18.14 -10.05
CA LYS A 186 -34.96 -19.03 -10.51
C LYS A 186 -34.43 -18.46 -11.83
N ASP A 187 -33.15 -18.67 -12.08
CA ASP A 187 -32.47 -18.24 -13.32
C ASP A 187 -33.10 -18.88 -14.57
#